data_AF-A0A5C9BWC3-F1
#
_entry.id   AF-A0A5C9BWC3-F1
#
_cell.length_a   1.000
_cell.length_b   1.000
_cell.length_c   1.000
_cell.angle_alpha   90.00
_cell.angle_beta   90.00
_cell.angle_gamma   90.00
#
_symmetry.space_group_name_H-M   'P 1'
#
loop_
_entity.id
_entity.type
_entity.pdbx_description
1 polymer ?
#
loop_
_entity_poly.entity_id
_entity_poly.type
_entity_poly.pdbx_seq_one_letter_code
_entity_poly.pdbx_strand_id
1 'polypeptide(L)' 'MITDTSFLRNPHYHRGSDTIETLDLEFLRQVTAGCLRAMRRVVAP' A
#
# COMPACT_ATOMS: atom_id res chain seq x y z
N MET A 1 -2.03 5.08 4.66
CA MET A 1 -0.95 4.72 3.72
C MET A 1 0.32 4.51 4.53
N ILE A 2 1.08 3.43 4.30
CA ILE A 2 2.27 3.09 5.10
C ILE A 2 3.50 3.83 4.53
N THR A 3 3.31 5.13 4.26
CA THR A 3 4.36 6.09 3.94
C THR A 3 3.82 7.44 4.40
N ASP A 4 4.62 8.22 5.13
CA ASP A 4 4.20 9.56 5.58
C ASP A 4 4.32 10.60 4.44
N THR A 5 5.04 10.26 3.37
CA THR A 5 5.23 11.11 2.20
C THR A 5 4.33 10.70 1.03
N SER A 6 4.00 11.68 0.19
CA SER A 6 3.11 11.54 -0.96
C SER A 6 3.74 10.86 -2.20
N PHE A 7 5.04 10.54 -2.18
CA PHE A 7 5.75 10.04 -3.37
C PHE A 7 5.26 8.67 -3.88
N LEU A 8 4.61 7.88 -3.02
CA LEU A 8 4.11 6.54 -3.35
C LEU A 8 2.57 6.46 -3.29
N ARG A 9 1.87 7.60 -3.40
CA ARG A 9 0.40 7.64 -3.49
C ARG A 9 -0.08 7.13 -4.83
N ASN A 10 -1.31 6.58 -4.84
CA ASN A 10 -2.05 6.43 -6.07
C ASN A 10 -2.14 7.81 -6.77
N PRO A 11 -1.69 7.97 -8.03
CA PRO A 11 -1.82 9.23 -8.78
C PRO A 11 -3.28 9.71 -8.93
N HIS A 12 -4.23 8.80 -8.77
CA HIS A 12 -5.66 9.06 -8.84
C HIS A 12 -6.29 9.42 -7.49
N TYR A 13 -5.52 9.42 -6.39
CA TYR A 13 -6.02 9.70 -5.05
C TYR A 13 -6.75 11.05 -4.97
N HIS A 14 -7.92 11.07 -4.32
CA HIS A 14 -8.87 12.20 -4.27
C HIS A 14 -9.44 12.65 -5.62
N ARG A 15 -9.51 11.77 -6.62
CA ARG A 15 -10.16 12.04 -7.92
C ARG A 15 -11.27 11.03 -8.17
N GLY A 16 -12.22 11.38 -9.04
CA GLY A 16 -13.26 10.45 -9.49
C GLY A 16 -12.72 9.25 -10.27
N SER A 17 -11.48 9.31 -10.74
CA SER A 17 -10.77 8.22 -11.38
C SER A 17 -10.13 7.22 -10.40
N ASP A 18 -10.28 7.39 -9.08
CA ASP A 18 -9.76 6.48 -8.07
C ASP A 18 -10.57 5.17 -8.06
N THR A 19 -10.34 4.31 -9.05
CA THR A 19 -11.03 3.03 -9.24
C THR A 19 -10.04 1.86 -9.22
N ILE A 20 -10.54 0.63 -9.05
CA ILE A 20 -9.71 -0.58 -8.98
C ILE A 20 -8.83 -0.73 -10.22
N GLU A 21 -9.36 -0.38 -11.39
CA GLU A 21 -8.68 -0.47 -12.68
C GLU A 21 -7.46 0.46 -12.77
N THR A 22 -7.39 1.49 -11.92
CA THR A 22 -6.28 2.45 -11.87
C THR A 22 -5.23 2.11 -10.80
N LEU A 23 -5.44 1.04 -10.02
CA LEU A 23 -4.51 0.62 -8.98
C LEU A 23 -3.40 -0.28 -9.53
N ASP A 24 -2.18 -0.07 -9.05
CA ASP A 24 -1.11 -1.06 -9.17
C ASP A 24 -1.29 -2.15 -8.10
N LEU A 25 -2.01 -3.22 -8.47
CA LEU A 25 -2.29 -4.33 -7.57
C LEU A 25 -1.04 -5.14 -7.18
N GLU A 26 -0.02 -5.17 -8.05
CA GLU A 26 1.23 -5.87 -7.76
C GLU A 26 2.03 -5.12 -6.70
N PHE A 27 2.12 -3.80 -6.79
CA PHE A 27 2.68 -2.96 -5.74
C PHE A 27 1.95 -3.15 -4.40
N LEU A 28 0.62 -3.10 -4.40
CA LEU A 28 -0.18 -3.29 -3.19
C LEU A 28 0.05 -4.67 -2.56
N ARG A 29 0.11 -5.73 -3.36
CA ARG A 29 0.42 -7.10 -2.89
C ARG A 29 1.77 -7.15 -2.16
N GLN A 30 2.79 -6.52 -2.73
CA GLN A 30 4.13 -6.47 -2.12
C GLN A 30 4.14 -5.71 -0.80
N VAL A 31 3.44 -4.57 -0.73
CA VAL A 31 3.28 -3.78 0.50
C VAL A 31 2.59 -4.63 1.57
N THR A 32 1.44 -5.24 1.27
CA THR A 32 0.70 -6.09 2.24
C THR A 32 1.56 -7.25 2.75
N ALA A 33 2.29 -7.94 1.86
CA ALA A 33 3.19 -9.03 2.26
C ALA A 33 4.35 -8.53 3.14
N GLY A 34 4.92 -7.36 2.83
CA GLY A 34 5.92 -6.69 3.65
C GLY A 34 5.42 -6.38 5.05
N CYS A 35 4.23 -5.79 5.15
CA CYS A 35 3.59 -5.46 6.42
C CYS A 35 3.31 -6.71 7.27
N LEU A 36 2.76 -7.77 6.68
CA LEU A 36 2.55 -9.03 7.40
C LEU A 36 3.85 -9.59 7.98
N ARG A 37 4.93 -9.60 7.18
CA ARG A 37 6.25 -10.07 7.65
C ARG A 37 6.80 -9.19 8.76
N ALA A 38 6.67 -7.87 8.65
CA ALA A 38 7.10 -6.95 9.69
C ALA A 38 6.30 -7.15 10.99
N MET A 39 4.97 -7.25 10.88
CA MET A 39 4.09 -7.50 12.02
C MET A 39 4.44 -8.80 12.75
N ARG A 40 4.74 -9.88 12.01
CA ARG A 40 5.20 -11.13 12.61
C ARG A 40 6.47 -10.96 13.44
N ARG A 41 7.40 -10.10 13.03
CA ARG A 41 8.62 -9.82 13.83
C ARG A 41 8.38 -8.95 15.05
N VAL A 42 7.39 -8.06 14.98
CA VAL A 42 7.08 -7.12 16.07
C VAL A 42 6.19 -7.77 17.14
N VAL A 43 5.29 -8.67 16.73
CA VAL A 43 4.25 -9.24 17.61
C VAL A 43 4.54 -10.68 18.02
N ALA A 44 5.36 -11.42 17.26
CA ALA A 44 5.77 -12.75 17.73
C ALA A 44 6.79 -12.59 18.87
N PRO A 45 6.68 -13.41 19.93
CA PRO A 45 7.63 -13.44 21.04
C PRO A 45 9.03 -13.88 20.59
#